data_AF-A0A917LZA2-F1
#
_entry.id   AF-A0A917LZA2-F1
#
_cell.length_a   1.000
_cell.length_b   1.000
_cell.length_c   1.000
_cell.angle_alpha   90.00
_cell.angle_beta   90.00
_cell.angle_gamma   90.00
#
_symmetry.space_group_name_H-M   'P 1'
#
loop_
_entity.id
_entity.type
_entity.pdbx_description
1 polymer ?
#
loop_
_entity_poly.entity_id
_entity_poly.type
_entity_poly.pdbx_seq_one_letter_code
_entity_poly.pdbx_strand_id
1 'polypeptide(L)'
;MEPLISLVIPLAVPLAAVPVLVLVLLRRRGGRRTTRAEAALAEVESASPAVIADWPCGHREDLSRLLAADRAARSAEFRQGLHTAASREKDWSRLERVAAAERRLEQARALDGSACPRTRRPA
;
A
#
# COMPACT_ATOMS: atom_id res chain seq x y z
N MET A 1 30.20 -46.16 7.93
CA MET A 1 28.84 -45.59 7.98
C MET A 1 28.93 -44.08 7.70
N GLU A 2 29.26 -43.67 6.47
CA GLU A 2 29.49 -42.23 6.16
C GLU A 2 29.00 -41.78 4.77
N PRO A 3 27.70 -41.91 4.41
CA PRO A 3 27.17 -41.16 3.26
C PRO A 3 26.11 -40.09 3.61
N LEU A 4 25.63 -40.03 4.85
CA LEU A 4 24.47 -39.18 5.20
C LEU A 4 24.80 -37.68 5.32
N ILE A 5 26.05 -37.31 5.63
CA ILE A 5 26.42 -35.90 5.88
C ILE A 5 26.60 -35.11 4.56
N SER A 6 27.02 -35.79 3.48
CA SER A 6 27.32 -35.14 2.20
C SER A 6 26.06 -34.66 1.45
N LEU A 7 24.89 -35.25 1.74
CA LEU A 7 23.62 -34.90 1.12
C LEU A 7 22.82 -33.81 1.87
N VAL A 8 23.09 -33.60 3.16
CA VAL A 8 22.35 -32.64 4.00
C VAL A 8 22.79 -31.20 3.75
N ILE A 9 24.08 -30.99 3.47
CA ILE A 9 24.67 -29.67 3.26
C ILE A 9 24.12 -28.96 2.00
N PRO A 10 24.03 -29.59 0.80
CA PRO A 10 23.49 -28.90 -0.39
C PRO A 10 21.99 -28.63 -0.32
N LEU A 11 21.24 -29.31 0.56
CA LEU A 11 19.81 -29.08 0.77
C LEU A 11 19.51 -27.95 1.78
N ALA A 12 20.38 -27.72 2.76
CA ALA A 12 20.18 -26.66 3.76
C ALA A 12 20.37 -25.24 3.18
N VAL A 13 21.30 -25.06 2.23
CA VAL A 13 21.58 -23.76 1.61
C VAL A 13 20.38 -23.16 0.84
N PRO A 14 19.66 -23.90 -0.03
CA PRO A 14 18.48 -23.35 -0.71
C PRO A 14 17.32 -23.10 0.26
N LEU A 15 17.15 -23.92 1.31
CA LEU A 15 16.11 -23.76 2.32
C LEU A 15 16.25 -22.45 3.12
N ALA A 16 17.47 -21.96 3.34
CA ALA A 16 17.70 -20.65 3.96
C ALA A 16 17.64 -19.48 2.96
N ALA A 17 17.99 -19.71 1.69
CA ALA A 17 17.98 -18.66 0.67
C ALA A 17 16.56 -18.26 0.23
N VAL A 18 15.61 -19.20 0.18
CA VAL A 18 14.21 -18.96 -0.19
C VAL A 18 13.51 -17.94 0.72
N PRO A 19 13.49 -18.06 2.06
CA PRO A 19 12.83 -17.09 2.92
C PRO A 19 13.47 -15.69 2.84
N VAL A 20 14.80 -15.62 2.67
CA VAL A 20 15.50 -14.34 2.47
C VAL A 20 15.11 -13.69 1.14
N LEU A 21 15.05 -14.48 0.06
CA LEU A 21 14.60 -13.97 -1.25
C LEU A 21 13.14 -13.51 -1.20
N VAL A 22 12.26 -14.26 -0.53
CA VAL A 22 10.87 -13.88 -0.30
C VAL A 22 10.79 -12.58 0.51
N LEU A 23 11.56 -12.43 1.59
CA LEU A 23 11.65 -11.19 2.37
C LEU A 23 12.15 -10.01 1.53
N VAL A 24 13.16 -10.20 0.67
CA VAL A 24 13.67 -9.15 -0.23
C VAL A 24 12.64 -8.76 -1.28
N LEU A 25 11.92 -9.73 -1.86
CA LEU A 25 10.85 -9.47 -2.82
C LEU A 25 9.67 -8.77 -2.14
N LEU A 26 9.29 -9.17 -0.92
CA LEU A 26 8.26 -8.51 -0.12
C LEU A 26 8.67 -7.09 0.26
N ARG A 27 9.92 -6.85 0.66
CA ARG A 27 10.45 -5.50 0.96
C ARG A 27 10.51 -4.62 -0.28
N ARG A 28 10.96 -5.14 -1.43
CA ARG A 28 10.98 -4.38 -2.70
C ARG A 28 9.57 -4.06 -3.18
N ARG A 29 8.62 -4.98 -3.00
CA ARG A 29 7.22 -4.78 -3.37
C ARG A 29 6.51 -3.84 -2.40
N GLY A 30 6.83 -3.90 -1.11
CA GLY A 30 6.39 -2.95 -0.09
C GLY A 30 6.91 -1.54 -0.37
N GLY A 31 8.21 -1.38 -0.61
CA GLY A 31 8.83 -0.08 -0.92
C GLY A 31 8.30 0.57 -2.19
N ARG A 32 8.01 -0.20 -3.25
CA ARG A 32 7.37 0.34 -4.46
C ARG A 32 5.90 0.72 -4.26
N ARG A 33 5.19 0.06 -3.36
CA ARG A 33 3.79 0.38 -3.03
C ARG A 33 3.71 1.65 -2.18
N THR A 34 4.62 1.79 -1.21
CA THR A 34 4.67 2.99 -0.36
C THR A 34 4.98 4.23 -1.19
N THR A 35 5.94 4.18 -2.12
CA THR A 35 6.25 5.36 -2.96
C THR A 35 5.10 5.76 -3.88
N ARG A 36 4.38 4.79 -4.46
CA ARG A 36 3.18 5.09 -5.26
C ARG A 36 2.04 5.65 -4.42
N ALA A 37 1.82 5.11 -3.22
CA ALA A 37 0.81 5.62 -2.31
C ALA A 37 1.16 7.02 -1.78
N GLU A 38 2.45 7.32 -1.54
CA GLU A 38 2.90 8.67 -1.18
C GLU A 38 2.71 9.67 -2.31
N ALA A 39 3.03 9.29 -3.55
CA ALA A 39 2.78 10.14 -4.71
C ALA A 39 1.27 10.39 -4.89
N ALA A 40 0.44 9.35 -4.77
CA ALA A 40 -1.02 9.46 -4.82
C ALA A 40 -1.56 10.38 -3.72
N LEU A 41 -1.03 10.25 -2.50
CA LEU A 41 -1.42 11.11 -1.38
C LEU A 41 -1.05 12.57 -1.65
N ALA A 42 0.18 12.84 -2.11
CA ALA A 42 0.63 14.19 -2.43
C ALA A 42 -0.20 14.83 -3.55
N GLU A 43 -0.55 14.04 -4.57
CA GLU A 43 -1.38 14.51 -5.68
C GLU A 43 -2.77 14.94 -5.20
N VAL A 44 -3.47 14.11 -4.42
CA VAL A 44 -4.78 14.44 -3.84
C VAL A 44 -4.70 15.58 -2.81
N GLU A 45 -3.59 15.68 -2.08
CA GLU A 45 -3.40 16.73 -1.08
C GLU A 45 -3.15 18.11 -1.72
N SER A 46 -2.49 18.13 -2.88
CA SER A 46 -2.25 19.34 -3.68
C SER A 46 -3.47 19.80 -4.49
N ALA A 47 -4.39 18.88 -4.81
CA ALA A 47 -5.56 19.18 -5.63
C ALA A 47 -6.78 19.58 -4.79
N SER A 48 -7.55 20.54 -5.29
CA SER A 48 -8.85 20.89 -4.72
C SER A 48 -9.92 19.85 -5.11
N PRO A 49 -11.00 19.67 -4.34
CA PRO A 49 -12.07 18.74 -4.68
C PRO A 49 -12.69 18.96 -6.07
N ALA A 50 -12.73 20.22 -6.54
CA ALA A 50 -13.20 20.55 -7.89
C ALA A 50 -12.25 20.04 -8.98
N VAL A 51 -10.94 20.24 -8.81
CA VAL A 51 -9.92 19.71 -9.75
C VAL A 51 -9.93 18.19 -9.78
N ILE A 52 -10.11 17.57 -8.60
CA ILE A 52 -10.25 16.12 -8.49
C ILE A 52 -11.50 15.64 -9.21
N ALA A 53 -12.61 16.39 -9.18
CA ALA A 53 -13.84 16.02 -9.87
C ALA A 53 -13.63 15.95 -11.40
N ASP A 54 -12.82 16.85 -11.95
CA ASP A 54 -12.45 16.86 -13.37
C ASP A 54 -11.47 15.73 -13.76
N TRP A 55 -10.90 14.99 -12.81
CA TRP A 55 -9.99 13.91 -13.14
C TRP A 55 -10.71 12.73 -13.82
N PRO A 56 -10.01 12.03 -14.73
CA PRO A 56 -10.51 10.80 -15.32
C PRO A 56 -10.94 9.81 -14.22
N CYS A 57 -12.12 9.20 -14.37
CA CYS A 57 -12.66 8.26 -13.38
C CYS A 57 -11.68 7.14 -13.03
N GLY A 58 -10.98 6.57 -14.02
CA GLY A 58 -9.99 5.52 -13.78
C GLY A 58 -8.83 5.97 -12.88
N HIS A 59 -8.39 7.22 -13.02
CA HIS A 59 -7.35 7.81 -12.19
C HIS A 59 -7.82 7.95 -10.73
N ARG A 60 -9.03 8.48 -10.52
CA ARG A 60 -9.63 8.58 -9.19
C ARG A 60 -9.82 7.21 -8.51
N GLU A 61 -10.27 6.19 -9.26
CA GLU A 61 -10.41 4.84 -8.73
C GLU A 61 -9.05 4.26 -8.33
N ASP A 62 -8.03 4.41 -9.15
CA ASP A 62 -6.70 3.90 -8.86
C ASP A 62 -6.05 4.61 -7.66
N LEU A 63 -6.19 5.93 -7.56
CA LEU A 63 -5.77 6.69 -6.38
C LEU A 63 -6.49 6.21 -5.11
N SER A 64 -7.80 6.00 -5.18
CA SER A 64 -8.58 5.50 -4.04
C SER A 64 -8.13 4.09 -3.60
N ARG A 65 -7.79 3.21 -4.54
CA ARG A 65 -7.28 1.86 -4.26
C ARG A 65 -5.88 1.91 -3.63
N LEU A 66 -5.00 2.79 -4.11
CA LEU A 66 -3.66 2.96 -3.57
C LEU A 66 -3.69 3.46 -2.12
N LEU A 67 -4.52 4.47 -1.83
CA LEU A 67 -4.70 5.01 -0.48
C LEU A 67 -5.29 3.97 0.48
N ALA A 68 -6.32 3.24 0.05
CA ALA A 68 -6.94 2.19 0.86
C ALA A 68 -5.95 1.05 1.17
N ALA A 69 -5.12 0.66 0.18
CA ALA A 69 -4.08 -0.36 0.37
C ALA A 69 -2.98 0.11 1.34
N ASP A 70 -2.56 1.39 1.27
CA ASP A 70 -1.57 1.95 2.18
C ASP A 70 -2.09 2.01 3.63
N ARG A 71 -3.34 2.46 3.82
CA ARG A 71 -3.99 2.40 5.13
C ARG A 71 -4.02 0.98 5.68
N ALA A 72 -4.49 0.02 4.87
CA ALA A 72 -4.60 -1.37 5.31
C ALA A 72 -3.24 -1.98 5.70
N ALA A 73 -2.18 -1.67 4.94
CA ALA A 73 -0.82 -2.11 5.25
C ALA A 73 -0.34 -1.53 6.58
N ARG A 74 -0.46 -0.21 6.77
CA ARG A 74 -0.01 0.46 8.00
C ARG A 74 -0.80 0.05 9.23
N SER A 75 -2.13 -0.11 9.10
CA SER A 75 -2.95 -0.65 10.17
C SER A 75 -2.64 -2.11 10.51
N ALA A 76 -2.18 -2.92 9.54
CA ALA A 76 -1.72 -4.28 9.81
C ALA A 76 -0.37 -4.28 10.54
N GLU A 77 0.59 -3.47 10.11
CA GLU A 77 1.90 -3.33 10.77
C GLU A 77 1.74 -2.80 12.21
N PHE A 78 0.81 -1.86 12.43
CA PHE A 78 0.44 -1.37 13.77
C PHE A 78 -0.11 -2.49 14.67
N ARG A 79 -1.05 -3.30 14.16
CA ARG A 79 -1.62 -4.44 14.92
C ARG A 79 -0.60 -5.53 15.21
N GLN A 80 0.39 -5.72 14.35
CA GLN A 80 1.47 -6.69 14.53
C GLN A 80 2.58 -6.20 15.49
N GLY A 81 2.50 -4.96 15.96
CA GLY A 81 3.49 -4.40 16.88
C GLY A 81 4.86 -4.16 16.25
N LEU A 82 4.96 -4.08 14.92
CA LEU A 82 6.23 -3.97 14.18
C LEU A 82 6.87 -2.56 14.25
N HIS A 83 6.33 -1.65 15.05
CA HIS A 83 6.75 -0.24 15.12
C HIS A 83 7.25 0.18 16.51
N THR A 84 8.32 0.99 16.52
CA THR A 84 8.83 1.69 17.70
C THR A 84 7.97 2.91 18.03
N ALA A 85 8.10 3.48 19.24
CA ALA A 85 7.29 4.62 19.69
C ALA A 85 7.37 5.84 18.75
N ALA A 86 8.57 6.20 18.28
CA ALA A 86 8.76 7.30 17.33
C ALA A 86 8.14 7.02 15.95
N SER A 87 8.11 5.74 15.51
CA SER A 87 7.45 5.36 14.27
C SER A 87 5.93 5.46 14.37
N ARG A 88 5.35 5.13 15.53
CA ARG A 88 3.89 5.18 15.73
C ARG A 88 3.31 6.56 15.48
N GLU A 89 3.93 7.61 16.01
CA GLU A 89 3.44 8.99 15.82
C GLU A 89 3.47 9.40 14.34
N LYS A 90 4.56 9.08 13.64
CA LYS A 90 4.70 9.34 12.21
C LYS A 90 3.69 8.55 11.38
N ASP A 91 3.47 7.28 11.70
CA ASP A 91 2.50 6.42 11.01
C ASP A 91 1.05 6.90 11.26
N TRP A 92 0.74 7.37 12.48
CA TRP A 92 -0.56 7.96 12.80
C TRP A 92 -0.83 9.24 11.99
N SER A 93 0.11 10.19 11.98
CA SER A 93 -0.03 11.41 11.17
C SER A 93 -0.24 11.10 9.69
N ARG A 94 0.45 10.08 9.17
CA ARG A 94 0.26 9.62 7.79
C ARG A 94 -1.13 9.00 7.56
N LEU A 95 -1.62 8.19 8.50
CA LEU A 95 -2.98 7.62 8.43
C LEU A 95 -4.06 8.70 8.42
N GLU A 96 -3.89 9.76 9.20
CA GLU A 96 -4.79 10.92 9.21
C GLU A 96 -4.79 11.66 7.88
N ARG A 97 -3.61 11.91 7.30
CA ARG A 97 -3.49 12.50 5.96
C ARG A 97 -4.17 11.66 4.89
N VAL A 98 -3.96 10.33 4.91
CA VAL A 98 -4.63 9.39 4.00
C VAL A 98 -6.16 9.47 4.16
N ALA A 99 -6.66 9.56 5.40
CA ALA A 99 -8.09 9.75 5.66
C ALA A 99 -8.64 11.12 5.22
N ALA A 100 -7.83 12.18 5.25
CA ALA A 100 -8.22 13.46 4.69
C ALA A 100 -8.29 13.41 3.15
N ALA A 101 -7.31 12.79 2.51
CA ALA A 101 -7.26 12.64 1.06
C ALA A 101 -8.43 11.81 0.52
N GLU A 102 -8.79 10.71 1.17
CA GLU A 102 -9.97 9.93 0.78
C GLU A 102 -11.28 10.72 0.93
N ARG A 103 -11.41 11.52 2.00
CA ARG A 103 -12.57 12.40 2.17
C ARG A 103 -12.67 13.42 1.02
N ARG A 104 -11.54 13.96 0.55
CA ARG A 104 -11.52 14.84 -0.64
C ARG A 104 -11.92 14.12 -1.91
N LEU A 105 -11.46 12.89 -2.12
CA LEU A 105 -11.88 12.06 -3.25
C LEU A 105 -13.39 11.80 -3.21
N GLU A 106 -13.95 11.55 -2.03
CA GLU A 106 -15.40 11.35 -1.88
C GLU A 106 -16.19 12.64 -2.10
N GLN A 107 -15.69 13.78 -1.63
CA GLN A 107 -16.27 15.10 -1.93
C GLN A 107 -16.24 15.40 -3.43
N ALA A 108 -15.13 15.09 -4.11
CA ALA A 108 -15.02 15.25 -5.55
C ALA A 108 -16.03 14.38 -6.32
N ARG A 109 -16.31 13.17 -5.85
CA ARG A 109 -17.39 12.32 -6.41
C ARG A 109 -18.77 12.94 -6.20
N ALA A 110 -19.01 13.56 -5.05
CA ALA A 110 -20.27 14.25 -4.78
C ALA A 110 -20.47 15.48 -5.69
N LEU A 111 -19.39 16.18 -6.06
CA LEU A 111 -19.42 17.34 -6.96
C LEU A 111 -19.66 16.98 -8.42
N ASP A 112 -19.06 15.88 -8.90
CA ASP A 112 -19.19 15.44 -10.29
C ASP A 112 -20.64 15.05 -10.63
N GLY A 113 -21.42 14.58 -9.65
CA GLY A 113 -22.83 14.19 -9.82
C GLY A 113 -23.04 12.97 -10.72
N SER A 114 -22.07 12.66 -11.58
CA SER A 114 -21.89 11.39 -12.25
C SER A 114 -21.18 10.45 -11.27
N ALA A 115 -21.91 9.42 -10.81
CA ALA A 115 -21.24 8.30 -10.16
C ALA A 115 -20.30 7.73 -11.22
N CYS A 116 -18.99 8.01 -11.13
CA CYS A 116 -17.99 7.25 -11.87
C CYS A 116 -18.42 5.79 -11.76
N PRO A 117 -18.80 5.14 -12.86
CA PRO A 117 -19.44 3.85 -12.79
C PRO A 117 -18.45 2.96 -12.08
N ARG A 118 -18.77 2.59 -10.83
CA ARG A 118 -17.97 1.67 -10.02
C ARG A 118 -17.65 0.53 -10.96
N THR A 119 -16.41 0.44 -11.44
CA THR A 119 -16.07 -0.60 -12.39
C THR A 119 -16.34 -1.90 -11.65
N ARG A 120 -17.44 -2.57 -12.00
CA ARG A 120 -17.77 -3.88 -11.49
C ARG A 120 -16.57 -4.73 -11.86
N ARG A 121 -15.77 -5.04 -10.85
CA ARG A 121 -14.69 -6.02 -10.92
C ARG A 121 -15.29 -7.26 -11.60
N PRO A 122 -14.80 -7.71 -12.77
CA PRO A 122 -15.23 -9.00 -13.29
C PRO A 122 -14.87 -10.06 -12.24
N ALA A 123 -15.88 -10.87 -11.89
CA ALA A 123 -15.79 -11.98 -10.95
C ALA A 123 -14.86 -13.07 -11.47
#